data_AF-A0A9E1EW87-F1
#
_entry.id   AF-A0A9E1EW87-F1
#
_cell.length_a   1.000
_cell.length_b   1.000
_cell.length_c   1.000
_cell.angle_alpha   90.00
_cell.angle_beta   90.00
_cell.angle_gamma   90.00
#
_symmetry.space_group_name_H-M   'P 1'
#
loop_
_entity.id
_entity.type
_entity.pdbx_description
1 polymer ?
#
loop_
_entity_poly.entity_id
_entity_poly.type
_entity_poly.pdbx_seq_one_letter_code
_entity_poly.pdbx_strand_id
1 'polypeptide(L)'
;MDVKTLSAMLGHVSAVTTLDIYTHITGDMQRAAAASIDRSIGKAEPREEAEPEQKGIVDFQPYVGKKRKPGTGCVTEINDHLFEGRYSPIWPDGTQHSRNVYARTREECEEKLKALITEMNEERKNLKEQLAGIAPPEKLTKKQRQLWDYMRLHPEVTEFSTIAKRTGLSRNTVKKHYGMVAGMLGRK
;
A
#
# COMPACT_ATOMS: atom_id res chain seq x y z
N MET A 1 -21.76 12.31 -42.44
CA MET A 1 -20.76 12.77 -41.45
C MET A 1 -19.48 11.99 -41.69
N ASP A 2 -18.30 12.63 -41.57
CA ASP A 2 -17.01 11.97 -41.77
C ASP A 2 -16.56 11.19 -40.52
N VAL A 3 -15.90 10.05 -40.73
CA VAL A 3 -15.45 9.12 -39.68
C VAL A 3 -14.46 9.82 -38.75
N LYS A 4 -13.59 10.69 -39.27
CA LYS A 4 -12.64 11.46 -38.47
C LYS A 4 -13.34 12.44 -37.54
N THR A 5 -14.44 13.05 -37.97
CA THR A 5 -15.25 13.95 -37.14
C THR A 5 -15.92 13.20 -35.98
N LEU A 6 -16.49 12.02 -36.26
CA LEU A 6 -17.08 11.17 -35.22
C LEU A 6 -16.01 10.66 -34.23
N SER A 7 -14.84 10.26 -34.73
CA SER A 7 -13.73 9.76 -33.90
C SER A 7 -13.20 10.84 -32.97
N ALA A 8 -13.07 12.07 -33.47
CA ALA A 8 -12.64 13.22 -32.69
C ALA A 8 -13.66 13.60 -31.60
N MET A 9 -14.97 13.50 -31.89
CA MET A 9 -16.03 13.76 -30.89
C MET A 9 -16.09 12.66 -29.81
N LEU A 10 -15.85 11.41 -30.18
CA LEU A 10 -15.87 10.27 -29.25
C LEU A 10 -14.57 10.15 -28.44
N GLY A 11 -13.49 10.83 -28.84
CA GLY A 11 -12.21 10.81 -28.14
C GLY A 11 -11.40 9.52 -28.30
N HIS A 12 -11.78 8.67 -29.25
CA HIS A 12 -11.09 7.41 -29.54
C HIS A 12 -10.48 7.44 -30.96
N VAL A 13 -9.37 6.71 -31.14
CA VAL A 13 -8.66 6.60 -32.44
C VAL A 13 -9.53 5.95 -33.53
N SER A 14 -10.56 5.20 -33.12
CA SER A 14 -11.56 4.60 -33.99
C SER A 14 -12.96 4.82 -33.42
N ALA A 15 -13.77 5.62 -34.12
CA ALA A 15 -15.19 5.80 -33.82
C ALA A 15 -15.97 4.47 -33.87
N VAL A 16 -15.55 3.56 -34.75
CA VAL A 16 -16.18 2.25 -34.95
C VAL A 16 -16.05 1.41 -33.69
N THR A 17 -14.85 1.33 -33.12
CA THR A 17 -14.60 0.52 -31.92
C THR A 17 -15.40 1.03 -30.72
N THR A 18 -15.47 2.34 -30.53
CA THR A 18 -16.30 2.92 -29.47
C THR A 18 -17.76 2.61 -29.68
N LEU A 19 -18.26 2.78 -30.91
CA LEU A 19 -19.66 2.53 -31.21
C LEU A 19 -20.00 1.06 -30.98
N ASP A 20 -19.18 0.12 -31.48
CA ASP A 20 -19.36 -1.31 -31.31
C ASP A 20 -19.38 -1.73 -29.82
N ILE A 21 -18.55 -1.10 -28.97
CA ILE A 21 -18.55 -1.32 -27.52
C ILE A 21 -19.86 -0.85 -26.88
N TYR A 22 -20.34 0.34 -27.23
CA TYR A 22 -21.59 0.89 -26.65
C TYR A 22 -22.83 0.15 -27.16
N THR A 23 -22.85 -0.26 -28.42
CA THR A 23 -23.97 -0.99 -29.03
C THR A 23 -23.90 -2.49 -28.80
N HIS A 24 -22.84 -2.99 -28.17
CA HIS A 24 -22.57 -4.42 -27.94
C HIS A 24 -22.59 -5.25 -29.23
N ILE A 25 -22.16 -4.65 -30.34
CA ILE A 25 -22.09 -5.36 -31.61
C ILE A 25 -20.84 -6.26 -31.58
N THR A 26 -21.05 -7.56 -31.61
CA THR A 26 -19.95 -8.52 -31.74
C THR A 26 -19.61 -8.77 -33.21
N GLY A 27 -18.38 -9.20 -33.49
CA GLY A 27 -17.97 -9.57 -34.85
C GLY A 27 -18.83 -10.68 -35.45
N ASP A 28 -19.39 -11.57 -34.61
CA ASP A 28 -20.31 -12.62 -35.05
C ASP A 28 -21.65 -12.05 -35.54
N MET A 29 -22.18 -11.02 -34.87
CA MET A 29 -23.39 -10.33 -35.29
C MET A 29 -23.21 -9.63 -36.64
N GLN A 30 -22.05 -8.99 -36.86
CA GLN A 30 -21.73 -8.36 -38.14
C GLN A 30 -21.61 -9.39 -39.27
N ARG A 31 -20.92 -10.51 -39.03
CA ARG A 31 -20.80 -11.63 -40.00
C ARG A 31 -22.16 -12.25 -40.33
N ALA A 32 -23.01 -12.49 -39.34
CA ALA A 32 -24.35 -13.04 -39.55
C ALA A 32 -25.26 -12.09 -40.34
N ALA A 33 -25.17 -10.77 -40.08
CA ALA A 33 -25.90 -9.77 -40.83
C ALA A 33 -25.44 -9.68 -42.29
N ALA A 34 -24.13 -9.71 -42.54
CA ALA A 34 -23.57 -9.74 -43.90
C ALA A 34 -24.02 -10.99 -44.68
N ALA A 35 -23.96 -12.17 -44.05
CA ALA A 35 -24.43 -13.42 -44.65
C ALA A 35 -25.94 -13.39 -45.00
N SER A 36 -26.77 -12.69 -44.21
CA SER A 36 -28.20 -12.51 -44.51
C SER A 36 -28.43 -11.63 -45.75
N ILE A 37 -27.62 -10.58 -45.92
CA ILE A 37 -27.68 -9.68 -47.08
C ILE A 37 -27.19 -10.42 -48.34
N ASP A 38 -26.08 -11.13 -48.26
CA ASP A 38 -25.53 -11.90 -49.39
C ASP A 38 -26.50 -13.01 -49.85
N ARG A 39 -27.23 -13.62 -48.91
CA ARG A 39 -28.28 -14.60 -49.24
C ARG A 39 -29.47 -13.97 -49.95
N SER A 40 -29.94 -12.83 -49.45
CA SER A 40 -31.18 -12.20 -49.94
C SER A 40 -30.99 -11.42 -51.25
N ILE A 41 -29.82 -10.83 -51.48
CA ILE A 41 -29.53 -10.03 -52.68
C ILE A 41 -28.60 -10.78 -53.65
N GLY A 42 -27.57 -11.45 -53.15
CA GLY A 42 -26.52 -12.08 -53.97
C GLY A 42 -26.78 -13.53 -54.39
N LYS A 43 -27.75 -14.23 -53.76
CA LYS A 43 -28.01 -15.68 -53.94
C LYS A 43 -26.76 -16.56 -53.79
N ALA A 44 -25.82 -16.15 -52.93
CA ALA A 44 -24.61 -16.91 -52.62
C ALA A 44 -24.82 -17.73 -51.33
N GLU A 45 -24.34 -18.98 -51.33
CA GLU A 45 -24.31 -19.83 -50.13
C GLU A 45 -23.19 -19.33 -49.19
N PRO A 46 -23.44 -19.22 -47.86
CA PRO A 46 -22.44 -18.74 -46.93
C PRO A 46 -21.26 -19.71 -46.84
N ARG A 47 -20.03 -19.20 -47.00
CA ARG A 47 -18.83 -19.96 -46.70
C ARG A 47 -18.61 -19.95 -45.19
N GLU A 48 -18.52 -21.12 -44.57
CA GLU A 48 -18.11 -21.21 -43.16
C GLU A 48 -16.66 -20.74 -43.05
N GLU A 49 -16.47 -19.51 -42.57
CA GLU A 49 -15.17 -19.05 -42.10
C GLU A 49 -14.94 -19.68 -40.72
N ALA A 50 -13.88 -20.48 -40.61
CA ALA A 50 -13.50 -21.12 -39.36
C ALA A 50 -13.34 -20.07 -38.27
N GLU A 51 -13.99 -20.29 -37.12
CA GLU A 51 -13.84 -19.41 -35.96
C GLU A 51 -12.35 -19.29 -35.60
N PRO A 52 -11.84 -18.07 -35.33
CA PRO A 52 -10.48 -17.92 -34.86
C PRO A 52 -10.31 -18.71 -33.56
N GLU A 53 -9.28 -19.58 -33.49
CA GLU A 53 -8.97 -20.36 -32.29
C GLU A 53 -8.96 -19.44 -31.07
N GLN A 54 -9.97 -19.57 -30.21
CA GLN A 54 -9.99 -18.90 -28.92
C GLN A 54 -8.82 -19.49 -28.12
N LYS A 55 -7.72 -18.73 -28.02
CA LYS A 55 -6.60 -19.09 -27.15
C LYS A 55 -7.18 -19.32 -25.76
N GLY A 56 -7.14 -20.57 -25.30
CA GLY A 56 -7.73 -20.97 -24.03
C GLY A 56 -7.25 -20.06 -22.90
N ILE A 57 -8.15 -19.78 -21.95
CA ILE A 57 -7.82 -19.04 -20.74
C ILE A 57 -6.67 -19.80 -20.06
N VAL A 58 -5.48 -19.22 -20.03
CA VAL A 58 -4.34 -19.78 -19.30
C VAL A 58 -4.41 -19.35 -17.85
N ASP A 59 -4.25 -20.31 -16.94
CA ASP A 59 -4.16 -20.02 -15.51
C ASP A 59 -2.88 -19.23 -15.24
N PHE A 60 -3.03 -17.97 -14.83
CA PHE A 60 -1.90 -17.13 -14.45
C PHE A 60 -1.22 -17.71 -13.21
N GLN A 61 0.07 -18.03 -13.33
CA GLN A 61 0.90 -18.38 -12.18
C GLN A 61 1.66 -17.14 -11.67
N PRO A 62 1.39 -16.67 -10.43
CA PRO A 62 2.09 -15.53 -9.87
C PRO A 62 3.58 -15.83 -9.65
N TYR A 63 4.44 -14.91 -10.10
CA TYR A 63 5.86 -14.99 -9.81
C TYR A 63 6.14 -14.77 -8.31
N VAL A 64 6.66 -15.80 -7.65
CA VAL A 64 7.11 -15.73 -6.25
C VAL A 64 8.61 -15.43 -6.18
N GLY A 65 8.95 -14.14 -6.10
CA GLY A 65 10.35 -13.71 -5.95
C GLY A 65 11.00 -14.19 -4.64
N LYS A 66 12.34 -14.27 -4.62
CA LYS A 66 13.12 -14.61 -3.42
C LYS A 66 12.97 -13.50 -2.37
N LYS A 67 12.26 -13.78 -1.27
CA LYS A 67 12.10 -12.85 -0.14
C LYS A 67 13.31 -12.90 0.79
N ARG A 68 13.86 -11.73 1.17
CA ARG A 68 14.89 -11.65 2.23
C ARG A 68 14.27 -11.96 3.60
N LYS A 69 15.10 -12.37 4.57
CA LYS A 69 14.67 -12.60 5.95
C LYS A 69 14.12 -11.29 6.57
N PRO A 70 13.13 -11.36 7.47
CA PRO A 70 12.66 -10.17 8.17
C PRO A 70 13.81 -9.55 8.98
N GLY A 71 13.88 -8.22 9.02
CA GLY A 71 14.84 -7.48 9.85
C GLY A 71 16.21 -7.20 9.21
N THR A 72 16.48 -7.64 7.98
CA THR A 72 17.77 -7.41 7.28
C THR A 72 17.79 -6.19 6.35
N GLY A 73 16.72 -5.39 6.36
CA GLY A 73 16.53 -4.26 5.44
C GLY A 73 16.27 -4.68 3.98
N CYS A 74 16.06 -3.71 3.11
CA CYS A 74 16.03 -3.90 1.66
C CYS A 74 17.34 -3.42 1.03
N VAL A 75 17.79 -4.13 -0.01
CA VAL A 75 18.92 -3.72 -0.85
C VAL A 75 18.42 -3.67 -2.28
N THR A 76 18.49 -2.51 -2.90
CA THR A 76 18.03 -2.25 -4.26
C THR A 76 19.21 -1.77 -5.08
N GLU A 77 19.38 -2.37 -6.26
CA GLU A 77 20.32 -1.87 -7.26
C GLU A 77 19.64 -0.68 -7.94
N ILE A 78 20.21 0.52 -7.77
CA ILE A 78 19.70 1.73 -8.41
C ILE A 78 20.23 1.78 -9.85
N ASN A 79 21.54 1.56 -10.01
CA ASN A 79 22.26 1.55 -11.29
C ASN A 79 23.42 0.54 -11.21
N ASP A 80 24.07 0.26 -12.35
CA ASP A 80 25.20 -0.70 -12.50
C ASP A 80 26.36 -0.55 -11.50
N HIS A 81 26.48 0.61 -10.86
CA HIS A 81 27.56 0.95 -9.92
C HIS A 81 27.05 1.54 -8.60
N LEU A 82 25.74 1.43 -8.31
CA LEU A 82 25.14 2.01 -7.12
C LEU A 82 24.04 1.13 -6.54
N PHE A 83 24.29 0.63 -5.34
CA PHE A 83 23.34 -0.08 -4.50
C PHE A 83 22.88 0.81 -3.35
N GLU A 84 21.59 0.74 -3.04
CA GLU A 84 20.96 1.36 -1.89
C GLU A 84 20.50 0.30 -0.90
N GLY A 85 20.97 0.41 0.34
CA GLY A 85 20.51 -0.35 1.47
C GLY A 85 19.60 0.51 2.34
N ARG A 86 18.34 0.13 2.51
CA ARG A 86 17.38 0.86 3.35
C ARG A 86 16.93 0.03 4.54
N TYR A 87 16.94 0.67 5.71
CA TYR A 87 16.40 0.13 6.94
C TYR A 87 15.38 1.11 7.51
N SER A 88 14.22 0.62 7.95
CA SER A 88 13.11 1.50 8.38
C SER A 88 12.36 0.93 9.59
N PRO A 89 13.02 0.89 10.77
CA PRO A 89 12.40 0.44 12.01
C PRO A 89 11.31 1.39 12.51
N ILE A 90 10.35 0.82 13.25
CA ILE A 90 9.30 1.58 13.95
C ILE A 90 9.81 1.88 15.36
N TRP A 91 9.90 3.16 15.71
CA TRP A 91 10.41 3.59 17.01
C TRP A 91 9.35 3.48 18.12
N PRO A 92 9.74 3.59 19.41
CA PRO A 92 8.80 3.48 20.53
C PRO A 92 7.70 4.56 20.54
N ASP A 93 7.94 5.68 19.86
CA ASP A 93 6.99 6.77 19.60
C ASP A 93 5.91 6.40 18.57
N GLY A 94 6.06 5.26 17.88
CA GLY A 94 5.16 4.79 16.83
C GLY A 94 5.47 5.36 15.44
N THR A 95 6.49 6.22 15.28
CA THR A 95 6.89 6.75 13.97
C THR A 95 7.96 5.90 13.32
N GLN A 96 7.97 5.87 11.98
CA GLN A 96 8.97 5.15 11.22
C GLN A 96 10.18 6.06 10.98
N HIS A 97 11.37 5.66 11.41
CA HIS A 97 12.59 6.37 11.03
C HIS A 97 13.37 5.51 10.05
N SER A 98 13.42 5.95 8.80
CA SER A 98 14.19 5.30 7.75
C SER A 98 15.59 5.89 7.64
N ARG A 99 16.62 5.04 7.51
CA ARG A 99 17.97 5.44 7.12
C ARG A 99 18.40 4.62 5.89
N ASN A 100 19.16 5.25 5.00
CA ASN A 100 19.64 4.67 3.76
C ASN A 100 21.18 4.69 3.74
N VAL A 101 21.75 3.71 3.04
CA VAL A 101 23.18 3.48 2.88
C VAL A 101 23.44 3.26 1.40
N TYR A 102 24.55 3.81 0.89
CA TYR A 102 24.93 3.64 -0.52
C TYR A 102 26.31 3.00 -0.65
N ALA A 103 26.45 2.09 -1.62
CA ALA A 103 27.74 1.49 -1.97
C ALA A 103 27.79 1.13 -3.46
N ARG A 104 28.99 0.83 -3.96
CA ARG A 104 29.19 0.48 -5.37
C ARG A 104 28.92 -0.99 -5.66
N THR A 105 29.23 -1.86 -4.70
CA THR A 105 28.95 -3.28 -4.78
C THR A 105 27.85 -3.66 -3.80
N ARG A 106 27.14 -4.75 -4.11
CA ARG A 106 26.10 -5.29 -3.23
C ARG A 106 26.65 -5.70 -1.86
N GLU A 107 27.83 -6.29 -1.84
CA GLU A 107 28.47 -6.80 -0.61
C GLU A 107 28.82 -5.66 0.35
N GLU A 108 29.48 -4.61 -0.16
CA GLU A 108 29.76 -3.40 0.62
C GLU A 108 28.48 -2.75 1.14
N CYS A 109 27.42 -2.74 0.33
CA CYS A 109 26.12 -2.20 0.74
C CYS A 109 25.51 -3.01 1.89
N GLU A 110 25.63 -4.34 1.84
CA GLU A 110 25.11 -5.24 2.87
C GLU A 110 25.88 -5.11 4.18
N GLU A 111 27.21 -4.94 4.14
CA GLU A 111 28.03 -4.72 5.34
C GLU A 111 27.70 -3.40 6.03
N LYS A 112 27.66 -2.30 5.26
CA LYS A 112 27.28 -0.99 5.80
C LYS A 112 25.85 -1.00 6.32
N LEU A 113 24.93 -1.69 5.64
CA LEU A 113 23.54 -1.84 6.11
C LEU A 113 23.46 -2.64 7.42
N LYS A 114 24.26 -3.70 7.59
CA LYS A 114 24.33 -4.45 8.86
C LYS A 114 24.81 -3.56 10.00
N ALA A 115 25.87 -2.77 9.79
CA ALA A 115 26.39 -1.83 10.79
C ALA A 115 25.36 -0.76 11.18
N LEU A 116 24.63 -0.23 10.20
CA LEU A 116 23.53 0.71 10.43
C LEU A 116 22.38 0.05 11.23
N ILE A 117 22.04 -1.20 10.92
CA ILE A 117 20.98 -1.94 11.63
C ILE A 117 21.37 -2.16 13.10
N THR A 118 22.63 -2.49 13.39
CA THR A 118 23.09 -2.68 14.78
C THR A 118 22.99 -1.38 15.56
N GLU A 119 23.50 -0.28 15.01
CA GLU A 119 23.45 1.04 15.65
C GLU A 119 22.00 1.50 15.91
N MET A 120 21.13 1.44 14.90
CA MET A 120 19.73 1.83 15.07
C MET A 120 18.98 0.95 16.07
N ASN A 121 19.30 -0.35 16.15
CA ASN A 121 18.67 -1.23 17.12
C ASN A 121 19.16 -0.95 18.55
N GLU A 122 20.43 -0.60 18.73
CA GLU A 122 20.98 -0.16 20.01
C GLU A 122 20.35 1.15 20.46
N GLU A 123 20.25 2.16 19.59
CA GLU A 123 19.54 3.42 19.89
C GLU A 123 18.09 3.14 20.31
N ARG A 124 17.40 2.28 19.56
CA ARG A 124 16.01 1.89 19.83
C ARG A 124 15.88 1.12 21.15
N LYS A 125 16.85 0.28 21.50
CA LYS A 125 16.92 -0.44 22.77
C LYS A 125 17.16 0.54 23.92
N ASN A 126 18.10 1.46 23.80
CA ASN A 126 18.40 2.48 24.80
C ASN A 126 17.19 3.38 25.07
N LEU A 127 16.50 3.86 24.03
CA LEU A 127 15.26 4.61 24.22
C LEU A 127 14.18 3.75 24.89
N LYS A 128 14.07 2.47 24.51
CA LYS A 128 13.13 1.55 25.15
C LYS A 128 13.47 1.33 26.63
N GLU A 129 14.74 1.26 27.01
CA GLU A 129 15.20 1.09 28.39
C GLU A 129 15.01 2.37 29.22
N GLN A 130 15.30 3.55 28.66
CA GLN A 130 14.96 4.85 29.26
C GLN A 130 13.45 4.98 29.48
N LEU A 131 12.64 4.50 28.54
CA LEU A 131 11.19 4.44 28.69
C LEU A 131 10.74 3.37 29.71
N ALA A 132 11.43 2.24 29.78
CA ALA A 132 11.11 1.11 30.66
C ALA A 132 11.43 1.38 32.15
N GLY A 133 12.35 2.30 32.45
CA GLY A 133 12.62 2.79 33.82
C GLY A 133 11.41 3.47 34.49
N ILE A 134 10.35 3.71 33.73
CA ILE A 134 9.06 4.14 34.23
C ILE A 134 8.00 3.22 33.62
N ALA A 135 7.99 1.95 34.04
CA ALA A 135 6.99 1.01 33.60
C ALA A 135 5.59 1.48 34.06
N PRO A 136 4.59 1.54 33.16
CA PRO A 136 3.20 1.60 33.59
C PRO A 136 2.93 0.38 34.47
N PRO A 137 2.20 0.48 35.59
CA PRO A 137 1.83 -0.67 36.40
C PRO A 137 1.35 -1.81 35.49
N GLU A 138 1.89 -3.01 35.67
CA GLU A 138 1.63 -4.23 34.87
C GLU A 138 0.13 -4.56 34.67
N LYS A 139 -0.75 -3.88 35.40
CA LYS A 139 -2.21 -4.05 35.41
C LYS A 139 -2.97 -3.11 34.47
N LEU A 140 -2.32 -2.26 33.67
CA LEU A 140 -2.99 -1.33 32.75
C LEU A 140 -3.34 -1.98 31.40
N THR A 141 -4.60 -1.86 31.00
CA THR A 141 -5.07 -2.24 29.66
C THR A 141 -4.45 -1.38 28.57
N LYS A 142 -4.42 -1.87 27.32
CA LYS A 142 -3.81 -1.16 26.16
C LYS A 142 -4.23 0.31 26.04
N LYS A 143 -5.51 0.61 26.27
CA LYS A 143 -6.06 1.98 26.20
C LYS A 143 -5.62 2.86 27.38
N GLN A 144 -5.55 2.30 28.58
CA GLN A 144 -5.09 3.03 29.76
C GLN A 144 -3.60 3.31 29.68
N ARG A 145 -2.81 2.37 29.13
CA ARG A 145 -1.39 2.56 28.86
C ARG A 145 -1.15 3.71 27.86
N GLN A 146 -1.87 3.73 26.74
CA GLN A 146 -1.80 4.84 25.77
C GLN A 146 -2.13 6.19 26.39
N LEU A 147 -3.15 6.24 27.26
CA LEU A 147 -3.51 7.46 27.99
C LEU A 147 -2.43 7.86 29.00
N TRP A 148 -1.86 6.90 29.72
CA TRP A 148 -0.81 7.11 30.72
C TRP A 148 0.50 7.57 30.10
N ASP A 149 0.95 6.96 29.00
CA ASP A 149 2.15 7.36 28.25
C ASP A 149 2.03 8.81 27.78
N TYR A 150 0.87 9.17 27.20
CA TYR A 150 0.62 10.53 26.71
C TYR A 150 0.55 11.55 27.84
N MET A 151 -0.23 11.28 28.89
CA MET A 151 -0.33 12.19 30.02
C MET A 151 1.02 12.40 30.70
N ARG A 152 1.85 11.35 30.81
CA ARG A 152 3.18 11.43 31.39
C ARG A 152 4.13 12.33 30.58
N LEU A 153 4.09 12.25 29.26
CA LEU A 153 4.92 13.07 28.37
C LEU A 153 4.43 14.52 28.27
N HIS A 154 3.13 14.75 28.51
CA HIS A 154 2.49 16.06 28.39
C HIS A 154 1.80 16.48 29.70
N PRO A 155 2.56 16.92 30.73
CA PRO A 155 1.99 17.39 31.99
C PRO A 155 1.09 18.63 31.88
N GLU A 156 1.35 19.48 30.89
CA GLU A 156 0.64 20.73 30.62
C GLU A 156 -0.77 20.54 30.04
N VAL A 157 -1.03 19.41 29.38
CA VAL A 157 -2.31 19.17 28.70
C VAL A 157 -3.27 18.42 29.63
N THR A 158 -4.27 19.14 30.14
CA THR A 158 -5.34 18.58 30.99
C THR A 158 -6.68 18.42 30.27
N GLU A 159 -6.83 19.02 29.08
CA GLU A 159 -8.07 18.99 28.33
C GLU A 159 -8.37 17.62 27.69
N PHE A 160 -9.53 17.04 28.01
CA PHE A 160 -9.93 15.72 27.49
C PHE A 160 -10.05 15.67 25.97
N SER A 161 -10.47 16.76 25.32
CA SER A 161 -10.55 16.85 23.85
C SER A 161 -9.18 16.75 23.21
N THR A 162 -8.21 17.46 23.77
CA THR A 162 -6.85 17.55 23.25
C THR A 162 -6.11 16.22 23.46
N ILE A 163 -6.28 15.62 24.64
CA ILE A 163 -5.76 14.28 24.94
C ILE A 163 -6.38 13.23 24.01
N ALA A 164 -7.71 13.25 23.80
CA ALA A 164 -8.40 12.31 22.92
C ALA A 164 -7.91 12.39 21.46
N LYS A 165 -7.78 13.61 20.92
CA LYS A 165 -7.28 13.84 19.56
C LYS A 165 -5.86 13.30 19.37
N ARG A 166 -5.00 13.47 20.37
CA ARG A 166 -3.58 13.13 20.29
C ARG A 166 -3.29 11.65 20.56
N THR A 167 -4.06 11.03 21.46
CA THR A 167 -3.96 9.59 21.76
C THR A 167 -4.74 8.71 20.78
N GLY A 168 -5.61 9.29 19.93
CA GLY A 168 -6.52 8.54 19.06
C GLY A 168 -7.63 7.81 19.82
N LEU A 169 -7.81 8.09 21.12
CA LEU A 169 -8.84 7.51 21.95
C LEU A 169 -10.13 8.33 21.86
N SER A 170 -11.29 7.66 22.00
CA SER A 170 -12.55 8.39 22.11
C SER A 170 -12.57 9.26 23.37
N ARG A 171 -13.20 10.44 23.30
CA ARG A 171 -13.32 11.37 24.44
C ARG A 171 -13.94 10.70 25.68
N ASN A 172 -14.89 9.79 25.49
CA ASN A 172 -15.50 9.02 26.58
C ASN A 172 -14.53 8.03 27.24
N THR A 173 -13.65 7.41 26.45
CA THR A 173 -12.60 6.53 26.98
C THR A 173 -11.58 7.31 27.81
N VAL A 174 -11.17 8.48 27.32
CA VAL A 174 -10.28 9.38 28.06
C VAL A 174 -10.93 9.78 29.38
N LYS A 175 -12.17 10.28 29.35
CA LYS A 175 -12.90 10.70 30.55
C LYS A 175 -13.05 9.56 31.58
N LYS A 176 -13.33 8.33 31.14
CA LYS A 176 -13.48 7.16 32.01
C LYS A 176 -12.19 6.79 32.74
N HIS A 177 -11.04 6.90 32.09
CA HIS A 177 -9.76 6.43 32.62
C HIS A 177 -8.84 7.53 33.15
N TYR A 178 -9.16 8.80 32.87
CA TYR A 178 -8.33 9.95 33.25
C TYR A 178 -8.09 10.03 34.75
N GLY A 179 -9.12 9.89 35.60
CA GLY A 179 -8.96 9.99 37.06
C GLY A 179 -7.99 8.93 37.64
N MET A 180 -8.09 7.69 37.15
CA MET A 180 -7.17 6.61 37.53
C MET A 180 -5.73 6.93 37.10
N VAL A 181 -5.53 7.38 35.85
CA VAL A 181 -4.22 7.69 35.29
C VAL A 181 -3.60 8.95 35.93
N ALA A 182 -4.40 9.99 36.16
CA ALA A 182 -3.99 11.21 36.84
C ALA A 182 -3.55 10.94 38.29
N GLY A 183 -4.29 10.11 39.01
CA GLY A 183 -3.94 9.67 40.37
C GLY A 183 -2.64 8.87 40.42
N MET A 184 -2.40 8.00 39.43
CA MET A 184 -1.12 7.28 39.29
C MET A 184 0.07 8.20 39.01
N LEU A 185 -0.17 9.31 38.31
CA LEU A 185 0.83 10.33 38.02
C LEU A 185 0.95 11.40 39.13
N GLY A 186 0.22 11.25 40.25
CA GLY A 186 0.27 12.17 41.38
C GLY A 186 -0.32 13.56 41.11
N ARG A 187 -1.15 13.72 40.07
CA ARG A 187 -1.84 14.99 39.76
C ARG A 187 -3.09 15.10 40.64
N LYS A 188 -3.05 16.00 41.62
CA LYS A 188 -4.21 16.39 42.43
C LYS A 188 -5.03 17.45 41.73
#